data_AF-A0A1Y3WT80-F1
#
_entry.id   AF-A0A1Y3WT80-F1
#
_cell.length_a   1.000
_cell.length_b   1.000
_cell.length_c   1.000
_cell.angle_alpha   90.00
_cell.angle_beta   90.00
_cell.angle_gamma   90.00
#
_symmetry.space_group_name_H-M   'P 1'
#
loop_
_entity.id
_entity.type
_entity.pdbx_description
1 polymer ?
#
loop_
_entity_poly.entity_id
_entity_poly.type
_entity_poly.pdbx_seq_one_letter_code
_entity_poly.pdbx_strand_id
1 'polypeptide(L)'
;MLTASGQEIRSHYVSKAETDGTIYHTLPVTLFENPEAGDLTFDLTYKEHRGGRATLNFTCRMARPETVDSMRFVSGGVILSGPVGRLYLEPEKRGWKHRYTFDLDASQLCGFFDERQLPEVTLYIDGRPWLYRAKRSAWRSYAPIGYRIFEMIRINEGAE
;
A
#
# COMPACT_ATOMS: atom_id res chain seq x y z
N MET A 1 1.15 -23.72 21.91
CA MET A 1 0.15 -22.86 21.23
C MET A 1 0.38 -21.44 21.70
N LEU A 2 0.40 -20.48 20.77
CA LEU A 2 0.60 -19.02 20.93
C LEU A 2 2.00 -18.54 21.36
N THR A 3 2.96 -18.54 20.42
CA THR A 3 4.01 -17.52 20.38
C THR A 3 3.50 -16.35 19.55
N ALA A 4 2.64 -15.52 20.13
CA ALA A 4 2.32 -14.22 19.55
C ALA A 4 3.59 -13.37 19.66
N SER A 5 4.40 -13.35 18.59
CA SER A 5 5.54 -12.45 18.54
C SER A 5 4.99 -11.03 18.72
N GLY A 6 5.46 -10.34 19.76
CA GLY A 6 5.37 -8.89 19.86
C GLY A 6 6.27 -8.28 18.77
N GLN A 7 5.93 -8.48 17.49
CA GLN A 7 6.53 -7.72 16.41
C GLN A 7 6.35 -6.25 16.73
N GLU A 8 7.47 -5.58 17.01
CA GLU A 8 7.54 -4.16 17.22
C GLU A 8 7.17 -3.45 15.92
N ILE A 9 5.91 -3.03 15.80
CA ILE A 9 5.41 -2.34 14.60
C ILE A 9 5.96 -0.91 14.46
N ARG A 10 6.58 -0.36 15.52
CA ARG A 10 7.04 1.03 15.58
C ARG A 10 8.12 1.37 14.54
N SER A 11 8.89 0.38 14.09
CA SER A 11 9.91 0.58 13.04
C SER A 11 9.32 0.61 11.62
N HIS A 12 8.01 0.38 11.46
CA HIS A 12 7.35 0.23 10.16
C HIS A 12 6.43 1.40 9.80
N TYR A 13 6.23 2.35 10.71
CA TYR A 13 5.49 3.57 10.45
C TYR A 13 6.05 4.72 11.29
N VAL A 14 5.80 5.94 10.84
CA VAL A 14 5.95 7.15 11.65
C VAL A 14 4.57 7.68 11.99
N SER A 15 4.43 8.27 13.18
CA SER A 15 3.23 9.01 13.55
C SER A 15 3.60 10.42 14.00
N LYS A 16 2.71 11.37 13.74
CA LYS A 16 2.85 12.75 14.15
C LYS A 16 1.51 13.28 14.60
N ALA A 17 1.45 13.74 15.85
CA ALA A 17 0.30 14.47 16.36
C ALA A 17 0.23 15.86 15.69
N GLU A 18 -0.96 16.22 15.24
CA GLU A 18 -1.33 17.55 14.73
C GLU A 18 -2.48 18.10 15.58
N THR A 19 -2.88 19.36 15.34
CA THR A 19 -3.99 19.99 16.08
C THR A 19 -5.34 19.28 15.87
N ASP A 20 -5.52 18.62 14.73
CA ASP A 20 -6.76 17.98 14.30
C ASP A 20 -6.60 16.46 14.11
N GLY A 21 -5.85 15.82 15.01
CA GLY A 21 -5.63 14.37 15.05
C GLY A 21 -4.21 13.96 14.67
N THR A 22 -4.00 12.67 14.52
CA THR A 22 -2.70 12.06 14.24
C THR A 22 -2.57 11.66 12.77
N ILE A 23 -1.41 11.97 12.19
CA ILE A 23 -1.00 11.45 10.89
C ILE A 23 -0.15 10.20 11.12
N TYR A 24 -0.53 9.10 10.50
CA TYR A 24 0.23 7.85 10.45
C TYR A 24 0.74 7.63 9.02
N HIS A 25 2.02 7.33 8.87
CA HIS A 25 2.62 7.04 7.56
C HIS A 25 3.47 5.77 7.64
N THR A 26 3.08 4.72 6.91
CA THR A 26 3.87 3.48 6.82
C THR A 26 5.12 3.72 5.99
N LEU A 27 6.26 3.17 6.38
CA LEU A 27 7.46 3.25 5.56
C LEU A 27 7.28 2.48 4.25
N PRO A 28 7.93 2.91 3.15
CA PRO A 28 7.82 2.23 1.86
C PRO A 28 8.25 0.77 1.94
N VAL A 29 7.43 -0.13 1.39
CA VAL A 29 7.72 -1.56 1.31
C VAL A 29 7.54 -2.12 -0.08
N THR A 30 8.44 -3.03 -0.46
CA THR A 30 8.44 -3.70 -1.75
C THR A 30 7.94 -5.12 -1.59
N LEU A 31 6.65 -5.33 -1.87
CA LEU A 31 6.00 -6.63 -1.66
C LEU A 31 5.55 -7.29 -2.95
N PHE A 32 5.53 -6.57 -4.07
CA PHE A 32 4.97 -7.04 -5.33
C PHE A 32 6.02 -6.98 -6.44
N GLU A 33 5.95 -7.92 -7.38
CA GLU A 33 6.83 -8.00 -8.54
C GLU A 33 6.07 -8.33 -9.82
N ASN A 34 6.56 -7.76 -10.91
CA ASN A 34 6.20 -8.11 -12.27
C ASN A 34 7.49 -8.57 -12.98
N PRO A 35 7.48 -9.71 -13.71
CA PRO A 35 8.67 -10.22 -14.38
C PRO A 35 9.29 -9.27 -15.43
N GLU A 36 8.48 -8.40 -16.02
CA GLU A 36 8.88 -7.46 -17.08
C GLU A 36 9.20 -6.06 -16.55
N ALA A 37 8.41 -5.56 -15.60
CA ALA A 37 8.50 -4.21 -15.05
C ALA A 37 9.25 -4.13 -13.69
N GLY A 38 9.58 -5.28 -13.10
CA GLY A 38 10.24 -5.38 -11.81
C GLY A 38 9.31 -5.11 -10.63
N ASP A 39 9.88 -4.49 -9.60
CA ASP A 39 9.24 -4.36 -8.29
C ASP A 39 8.23 -3.20 -8.22
N LEU A 40 7.18 -3.40 -7.42
CA LEU A 40 6.28 -2.35 -6.98
C LEU A 40 6.44 -2.13 -5.47
N THR A 41 6.77 -0.89 -5.11
CA THR A 41 6.91 -0.41 -3.74
C THR A 41 5.72 0.45 -3.39
N PHE A 42 5.18 0.37 -2.18
CA PHE A 42 4.10 1.26 -1.76
C PHE A 42 4.23 1.67 -0.29
N ASP A 43 3.53 2.74 0.05
CA ASP A 43 3.36 3.28 1.39
C ASP A 43 1.93 3.81 1.53
N LEU A 44 1.47 3.91 2.77
CA LEU A 44 0.14 4.33 3.14
C LEU A 44 0.23 5.48 4.12
N THR A 45 -0.61 6.47 3.93
CA THR A 45 -0.81 7.58 4.87
C THR A 45 -2.25 7.57 5.34
N TYR A 46 -2.45 7.60 6.65
CA TYR A 46 -3.74 7.80 7.29
C TYR A 46 -3.69 9.10 8.09
N LYS A 47 -4.78 9.87 8.07
CA LYS A 47 -4.97 11.01 8.95
C LYS A 47 -6.31 10.83 9.66
N GLU A 48 -6.29 10.84 10.98
CA GLU A 48 -7.50 10.80 11.80
C GLU A 48 -8.47 11.92 11.42
N HIS A 49 -9.76 11.67 11.61
CA HIS A 49 -10.85 12.61 11.31
C HIS A 49 -10.94 13.07 9.84
N ARG A 50 -10.23 12.40 8.92
CA ARG A 50 -10.33 12.61 7.46
C ARG A 50 -11.36 11.68 6.81
N GLY A 51 -12.47 11.44 7.51
CA GLY A 51 -13.59 10.63 7.00
C GLY A 51 -13.23 9.17 6.69
N GLY A 52 -12.31 8.58 7.45
CA GLY A 52 -11.89 7.18 7.28
C GLY A 52 -11.10 6.91 5.99
N ARG A 53 -10.56 7.94 5.34
CA ARG A 53 -9.80 7.82 4.08
C ARG A 53 -8.30 7.66 4.35
N ALA A 54 -7.69 6.70 3.66
CA ALA A 54 -6.24 6.57 3.57
C ALA A 54 -5.76 6.88 2.16
N THR A 55 -4.51 7.31 2.04
CA THR A 55 -3.83 7.53 0.76
C THR A 55 -2.76 6.48 0.58
N LEU A 56 -2.85 5.68 -0.47
CA LEU A 56 -1.82 4.74 -0.92
C LEU A 56 -0.98 5.41 -1.99
N ASN A 57 0.32 5.52 -1.76
CA ASN A 57 1.25 5.89 -2.82
C ASN A 57 2.02 4.64 -3.26
N PHE A 58 2.22 4.49 -4.56
CA PHE A 58 3.03 3.41 -5.08
C PHE A 58 4.05 3.91 -6.08
N THR A 59 5.13 3.16 -6.18
CA THR A 59 6.23 3.35 -7.12
C THR A 59 6.34 2.11 -7.99
N CYS A 60 6.33 2.31 -9.30
CA CYS A 60 6.69 1.28 -10.27
C CYS A 60 7.77 1.80 -11.23
N ARG A 61 8.39 0.89 -11.99
CA ARG A 61 9.37 1.25 -13.01
C ARG A 61 8.88 0.78 -14.37
N MET A 62 9.09 1.61 -15.38
CA MET A 62 8.71 1.31 -16.76
C MET A 62 9.82 1.75 -17.71
N ALA A 63 9.89 1.15 -18.90
CA ALA A 63 10.88 1.53 -19.90
C ALA A 63 10.66 2.96 -20.45
N ARG A 64 9.44 3.48 -20.37
CA ARG A 64 8.99 4.76 -20.92
C ARG A 64 8.18 5.55 -19.88
N PRO A 65 7.96 6.87 -20.07
CA PRO A 65 7.13 7.68 -19.18
C PRO A 65 5.63 7.46 -19.46
N GLU A 66 5.20 6.21 -19.39
CA GLU A 66 3.80 5.79 -19.54
C GLU A 66 2.88 6.42 -18.48
N THR A 67 1.58 6.53 -18.76
CA THR A 67 0.59 6.99 -17.77
C THR A 67 -0.15 5.79 -17.18
N VAL A 68 -0.14 5.66 -15.86
CA VAL A 68 -1.00 4.69 -15.17
C VAL A 68 -2.35 5.37 -14.94
N ASP A 69 -3.41 4.81 -15.51
CA ASP A 69 -4.75 5.40 -15.45
C ASP A 69 -5.47 5.00 -14.16
N SER A 70 -5.34 3.73 -13.81
CA SER A 70 -6.04 3.14 -12.66
C SER A 70 -5.29 1.93 -12.13
N MET A 71 -5.69 1.49 -10.94
CA MET A 71 -5.11 0.34 -10.27
C MET A 71 -6.21 -0.55 -9.67
N ARG A 72 -5.85 -1.80 -9.43
CA ARG A 72 -6.68 -2.78 -8.72
C ARG A 72 -5.81 -3.69 -7.85
N PHE A 73 -5.93 -3.55 -6.54
CA PHE A 73 -5.32 -4.42 -5.52
C PHE A 73 -6.38 -5.43 -5.06
N VAL A 74 -6.03 -6.71 -5.05
CA VAL A 74 -6.94 -7.79 -4.64
C VAL A 74 -6.24 -8.64 -3.60
N SER A 75 -6.88 -8.86 -2.46
CA SER A 75 -6.43 -9.77 -1.40
C SER A 75 -7.64 -10.52 -0.83
N GLY A 76 -7.77 -11.80 -1.17
CA GLY A 76 -8.97 -12.57 -0.84
C GLY A 76 -10.24 -11.90 -1.37
N GLY A 77 -11.18 -11.57 -0.48
CA GLY A 77 -12.42 -10.86 -0.81
C GLY A 77 -12.30 -9.33 -0.87
N VAL A 78 -11.16 -8.74 -0.48
CA VAL A 78 -10.96 -7.30 -0.50
C VAL A 78 -10.45 -6.85 -1.86
N ILE A 79 -11.13 -5.86 -2.44
CA ILE A 79 -10.76 -5.21 -3.69
C ILE A 79 -10.64 -3.71 -3.44
N LEU A 80 -9.45 -3.17 -3.67
CA LEU A 80 -9.18 -1.73 -3.68
C LEU A 80 -8.90 -1.34 -5.13
N SER A 81 -9.74 -0.49 -5.72
CA SER A 81 -9.57 -0.13 -7.12
C SER A 81 -10.08 1.27 -7.42
N GLY A 82 -9.44 1.94 -8.36
CA GLY A 82 -9.88 3.23 -8.85
C GLY A 82 -8.82 3.96 -9.66
N PRO A 83 -9.13 5.18 -10.12
CA PRO A 83 -8.18 6.02 -10.83
C PRO A 83 -7.03 6.42 -9.91
N VAL A 84 -5.85 6.63 -10.48
CA VAL A 84 -4.66 7.05 -9.74
C VAL A 84 -4.23 8.47 -10.13
N GLY A 85 -3.75 9.24 -9.17
CA GLY A 85 -3.13 10.54 -9.40
C GLY A 85 -1.63 10.38 -9.59
N ARG A 86 -1.04 11.10 -10.54
CA ARG A 86 0.42 11.13 -10.73
C ARG A 86 1.06 12.11 -9.75
N LEU A 87 2.03 11.63 -8.97
CA LEU A 87 2.85 12.50 -8.12
C LEU A 87 4.06 13.02 -8.90
N TYR A 88 4.85 12.12 -9.48
CA TYR A 88 5.98 12.50 -10.33
C TYR A 88 6.42 11.36 -11.26
N LEU A 89 7.15 11.75 -12.31
CA LEU A 89 7.92 10.87 -13.18
C LEU A 89 9.37 11.34 -13.18
N GLU A 90 10.29 10.42 -12.95
CA GLU A 90 11.71 10.72 -12.86
C GLU A 90 12.49 9.76 -13.77
N PRO A 91 13.32 10.27 -14.69
CA PRO A 91 14.19 9.41 -15.49
C PRO A 91 15.27 8.78 -14.58
N GLU A 92 15.44 7.48 -14.68
CA GLU A 92 16.53 6.73 -14.04
C GLU A 92 17.52 6.21 -15.11
N LYS A 93 18.68 5.70 -14.69
CA LYS A 93 19.69 5.13 -15.62
C LYS A 93 19.12 4.05 -16.55
N ARG A 94 18.07 3.34 -16.14
CA ARG A 94 17.46 2.22 -16.87
C ARG A 94 15.93 2.32 -16.89
N GLY A 95 15.42 3.41 -17.45
CA GLY A 95 13.99 3.64 -17.63
C GLY A 95 13.48 4.79 -16.80
N TRP A 96 12.23 4.69 -16.37
CA TRP A 96 11.51 5.73 -15.68
C TRP A 96 10.98 5.21 -14.36
N LYS A 97 11.16 6.00 -13.31
CA LYS A 97 10.50 5.82 -12.02
C LYS A 97 9.19 6.57 -12.03
N HIS A 98 8.14 5.84 -11.71
CA HIS A 98 6.77 6.30 -11.70
C HIS A 98 6.27 6.33 -10.28
N ARG A 99 5.76 7.48 -9.81
CA ARG A 99 5.12 7.56 -8.50
C ARG A 99 3.70 8.10 -8.62
N TYR A 100 2.78 7.33 -8.08
CA TYR A 100 1.34 7.57 -8.14
C TYR A 100 0.72 7.53 -6.74
N THR A 101 -0.47 8.09 -6.63
CA THR A 101 -1.28 8.18 -5.42
C THR A 101 -2.71 7.71 -5.67
N PHE A 102 -3.33 7.09 -4.68
CA PHE A 102 -4.68 6.56 -4.74
C PHE A 102 -5.35 6.72 -3.37
N ASP A 103 -6.53 7.32 -3.32
CA ASP A 103 -7.31 7.41 -2.10
C ASP A 103 -8.27 6.22 -1.95
N LEU A 104 -8.26 5.60 -0.77
CA LEU A 104 -9.03 4.40 -0.47
C LEU A 104 -9.74 4.50 0.89
N ASP A 105 -10.71 3.62 1.10
CA ASP A 105 -11.39 3.45 2.38
C ASP A 105 -10.50 2.66 3.34
N ALA A 106 -10.07 3.29 4.43
CA ALA A 106 -9.13 2.70 5.39
C ALA A 106 -9.74 1.49 6.11
N SER A 107 -11.08 1.39 6.20
CA SER A 107 -11.76 0.24 6.82
C SER A 107 -11.44 -1.08 6.12
N GLN A 108 -11.06 -1.03 4.83
CA GLN A 108 -10.70 -2.19 4.04
C GLN A 108 -9.26 -2.67 4.30
N LEU A 109 -8.38 -1.85 4.91
CA LEU A 109 -6.95 -2.15 5.02
C LEU A 109 -6.66 -3.34 5.93
N CYS A 110 -7.40 -3.51 7.03
CA CYS A 110 -7.25 -4.70 7.87
C CYS A 110 -7.55 -5.99 7.09
N GLY A 111 -8.60 -6.00 6.28
CA GLY A 111 -8.93 -7.15 5.43
C GLY A 111 -7.96 -7.35 4.26
N PHE A 112 -7.38 -6.26 3.74
CA PHE A 112 -6.37 -6.32 2.69
C PHE A 112 -5.09 -7.03 3.18
N PHE A 113 -4.63 -6.71 4.39
CA PHE A 113 -3.44 -7.29 5.02
C PHE A 113 -3.70 -8.68 5.66
N ASP A 114 -4.31 -9.60 4.92
CA ASP A 114 -4.46 -11.00 5.32
C ASP A 114 -3.23 -11.83 4.92
N GLU A 115 -2.47 -12.31 5.91
CA GLU A 115 -1.26 -13.12 5.70
C GLU A 115 -1.53 -14.49 5.04
N ARG A 116 -2.78 -14.96 5.06
CA ARG A 116 -3.20 -16.23 4.48
C ARG A 116 -3.48 -16.11 2.98
N GLN A 117 -3.65 -14.89 2.49
CA GLN A 117 -3.89 -14.59 1.08
C GLN A 117 -2.56 -14.30 0.37
N LEU A 118 -2.59 -14.43 -0.95
CA LEU A 118 -1.54 -13.92 -1.83
C LEU A 118 -2.14 -12.85 -2.73
N PRO A 119 -1.93 -11.57 -2.39
CA PRO A 119 -2.54 -10.51 -3.16
C PRO A 119 -1.87 -10.32 -4.52
N GLU A 120 -2.63 -9.70 -5.40
CA GLU A 120 -2.17 -9.25 -6.70
C GLU A 120 -2.53 -7.77 -6.89
N VAL A 121 -1.68 -7.07 -7.63
CA VAL A 121 -1.87 -5.68 -8.03
C VAL A 121 -1.89 -5.62 -9.55
N THR A 122 -2.95 -5.08 -10.12
CA THR A 122 -3.02 -4.78 -11.56
C THR A 122 -2.94 -3.27 -11.75
N LEU A 123 -1.95 -2.80 -12.51
CA LEU A 123 -1.92 -1.43 -13.01
C LEU A 123 -2.51 -1.42 -14.43
N TYR A 124 -3.34 -0.44 -14.75
CA TYR A 124 -3.87 -0.26 -16.10
C TYR A 124 -3.17 0.94 -16.75
N ILE A 125 -2.53 0.69 -17.87
CA ILE A 125 -1.75 1.66 -18.65
C ILE A 125 -2.28 1.63 -20.08
N ASP A 126 -2.90 2.71 -20.54
CA ASP A 126 -3.58 2.78 -21.85
C ASP A 126 -4.56 1.60 -22.05
N GLY A 127 -5.28 1.26 -20.98
CA GLY A 127 -6.22 0.12 -20.95
C GLY A 127 -5.58 -1.27 -20.92
N ARG A 128 -4.24 -1.39 -20.92
CA ARG A 128 -3.52 -2.67 -20.82
C ARG A 128 -3.21 -3.02 -19.36
N PRO A 129 -3.51 -4.26 -18.91
CA PRO A 129 -3.21 -4.69 -17.55
C PRO A 129 -1.75 -5.10 -17.38
N TRP A 130 -1.12 -4.60 -16.33
CA TRP A 130 0.20 -4.99 -15.84
C TRP A 130 0.06 -5.63 -14.47
N LEU A 131 0.18 -6.95 -14.42
CA LEU A 131 -0.03 -7.74 -13.20
C LEU A 131 1.26 -7.86 -12.39
N TYR A 132 1.22 -7.41 -11.15
CA TYR A 132 2.24 -7.61 -10.14
C TYR A 132 1.73 -8.60 -9.10
N ARG A 133 2.52 -9.62 -8.79
CA ARG A 133 2.18 -10.64 -7.81
C ARG A 133 2.93 -10.41 -6.52
N ALA A 134 2.30 -10.73 -5.39
CA ALA A 134 2.98 -10.67 -4.11
C ALA A 134 4.17 -11.66 -4.06
N LYS A 135 5.32 -11.15 -3.64
CA LYS A 135 6.46 -11.97 -3.21
C LYS A 135 6.05 -12.71 -1.94
N ARG A 136 5.74 -14.00 -2.06
CA ARG A 136 5.12 -14.82 -0.98
C ARG A 136 5.79 -14.64 0.38
N SER A 137 7.11 -14.70 0.45
CA SER A 137 7.86 -14.56 1.71
C SER A 137 7.71 -13.15 2.29
N ALA A 138 7.93 -12.11 1.48
CA ALA A 138 7.81 -10.72 1.89
C ALA A 138 6.39 -10.39 2.35
N TRP A 139 5.37 -10.86 1.64
CA TRP A 139 3.97 -10.67 2.02
C TRP A 139 3.66 -11.33 3.36
N ARG A 140 4.03 -12.60 3.55
CA ARG A 140 3.79 -13.30 4.83
C ARG A 140 4.52 -12.65 6.00
N SER A 141 5.68 -12.04 5.77
CA SER A 141 6.39 -11.30 6.81
C SER A 141 5.73 -9.95 7.13
N TYR A 142 5.20 -9.24 6.11
CA TYR A 142 4.70 -7.88 6.27
C TYR A 142 3.19 -7.78 6.56
N ALA A 143 2.35 -8.67 6.03
CA ALA A 143 0.90 -8.58 6.21
C ALA A 143 0.47 -8.53 7.68
N PRO A 144 1.03 -9.32 8.62
CA PRO A 144 0.71 -9.19 10.04
C PRO A 144 1.09 -7.82 10.62
N ILE A 145 2.15 -7.20 10.13
CA ILE A 145 2.60 -5.86 10.54
C ILE A 145 1.61 -4.81 10.03
N GLY A 146 1.28 -4.86 8.74
CA GLY A 146 0.29 -3.97 8.13
C GLY A 146 -1.06 -4.06 8.83
N TYR A 147 -1.55 -5.28 9.09
CA TYR A 147 -2.77 -5.52 9.85
C TYR A 147 -2.71 -4.84 11.23
N ARG A 148 -1.67 -5.08 12.02
CA ARG A 148 -1.53 -4.51 13.37
C ARG A 148 -1.43 -2.98 13.39
N ILE A 149 -0.80 -2.38 12.39
CA ILE A 149 -0.74 -0.91 12.26
C ILE A 149 -2.16 -0.35 12.10
N PHE A 150 -2.93 -0.87 11.14
CA PHE A 150 -4.27 -0.36 10.88
C PHE A 150 -5.31 -0.77 11.93
N GLU A 151 -5.12 -1.92 12.58
CA GLU A 151 -5.92 -2.30 13.74
C GLU A 151 -5.71 -1.33 14.91
N MET A 152 -4.45 -0.97 15.21
CA MET A 152 -4.11 -0.01 16.25
C MET A 152 -4.66 1.39 15.95
N ILE A 153 -4.51 1.87 14.71
CA ILE A 153 -5.09 3.15 14.26
C ILE A 153 -6.61 3.16 14.48
N ARG A 154 -7.31 2.09 14.02
CA ARG A 154 -8.77 1.97 14.18
C ARG A 154 -9.20 1.96 15.65
N ILE A 155 -8.44 1.29 16.53
CA ILE A 155 -8.73 1.25 17.97
C ILE A 155 -8.57 2.64 18.59
N ASN A 156 -7.50 3.37 18.24
CA ASN A 156 -7.26 4.71 18.78
C ASN A 156 -8.37 5.68 18.37
N GLU A 157 -8.75 5.69 17.09
CA GLU A 157 -9.78 6.61 16.59
C GLU A 157 -11.19 6.27 17.10
N GLY A 158 -11.47 4.99 17.38
CA GLY A 158 -12.75 4.56 17.97
C GLY A 158 -12.83 4.65 19.49
N ALA A 159 -11.73 5.02 20.17
CA ALA A 159 -11.66 5.16 21.63
C ALA A 159 -11.91 6.61 22.11
N GLU A 160 -12.10 7.56 21.19
CA GLU A 160 -12.52 8.95 21.45
C GLU A 160 -14.05 9.11 21.41
#